data_AF-A0A7S1M0E5-F1
#
_entry.id   AF-A0A7S1M0E5-F1
#
_cell.length_a   1.000
_cell.length_b   1.000
_cell.length_c   1.000
_cell.angle_alpha   90.00
_cell.angle_beta   90.00
_cell.angle_gamma   90.00
#
_symmetry.space_group_name_H-M   'P 1'
#
loop_
_entity.id
_entity.type
_entity.pdbx_description
1 polymer ?
#
loop_
_entity_poly.entity_id
_entity_poly.type
_entity_poly.pdbx_seq_one_letter_code
_entity_poly.pdbx_strand_id
1 'polypeptide(L)'
;KVIATSSREVGRNDSMRFSCQSSQSLLSETVFDCLKQWRRRLQSVVLSPRFDWGFGFLVFLQGLVIGVQTDHMAREPTGDVPTAFRAMDITFCLLFNAELLMRLFVFHKFFFIGDDWRWNLFDIAMVALQNVEEITTAVAMHDRDGNDDG
;
A
#
# COMPACT_ATOMS: atom_id res chain seq x y z
N LYS A 1 62.04 -10.20 34.68
CA LYS A 1 63.05 -9.72 33.70
C LYS A 1 62.74 -10.41 32.39
N VAL A 2 62.28 -9.66 31.37
CA VAL A 2 62.37 -9.90 29.92
C VAL A 2 61.27 -9.06 29.24
N ILE A 3 61.63 -7.88 28.71
CA ILE A 3 61.70 -7.49 27.26
C ILE A 3 60.33 -6.93 26.78
N ALA A 4 60.19 -5.60 26.60
CA ALA A 4 60.33 -4.84 25.34
C ALA A 4 59.41 -5.40 24.23
N THR A 5 58.59 -4.63 23.52
CA THR A 5 58.87 -3.50 22.63
C THR A 5 57.51 -2.99 22.13
N SER A 6 57.24 -1.69 22.19
CA SER A 6 57.32 -0.77 21.04
C SER A 6 56.25 -0.96 19.96
N SER A 7 55.65 0.19 19.63
CA SER A 7 54.99 0.57 18.39
C SER A 7 53.51 0.21 18.29
N ARG A 8 52.58 1.17 18.22
CA ARG A 8 52.31 2.24 17.22
C ARG A 8 51.06 1.80 16.46
N GLU A 9 50.12 2.73 16.29
CA GLU A 9 49.04 2.70 15.30
C GLU A 9 47.82 1.81 15.57
N VAL A 10 46.92 2.22 16.47
CA VAL A 10 45.47 2.00 16.25
C VAL A 10 44.71 3.24 16.69
N GLY A 11 44.95 4.35 16.01
CA GLY A 11 44.30 5.63 16.24
C GLY A 11 43.91 6.26 14.92
N ARG A 12 43.13 5.57 14.08
CA ARG A 12 42.49 6.17 12.88
C ARG A 12 41.50 5.32 12.10
N ASN A 13 40.83 4.30 12.67
CA ASN A 13 39.89 3.49 11.88
C ASN A 13 38.61 2.98 12.58
N ASP A 14 38.34 3.35 13.83
CA ASP A 14 37.09 2.95 14.53
C ASP A 14 35.99 4.02 14.50
N SER A 15 36.33 5.31 14.37
CA SER A 15 35.33 6.39 14.33
C SER A 15 34.49 6.42 13.04
N MET A 16 34.94 5.79 11.96
CA MET A 16 34.19 5.76 10.69
C MET A 16 33.12 4.67 10.61
N ARG A 17 33.24 3.56 11.36
CA ARG A 17 32.19 2.51 11.36
C ARG A 17 31.01 2.85 12.28
N PHE A 18 31.25 3.64 13.33
CA PHE A 18 30.23 3.98 14.32
C PHE A 18 29.16 4.96 13.81
N SER A 19 29.53 5.85 12.88
CA SER A 19 28.61 6.86 12.34
C SER A 19 27.56 6.27 11.38
N CYS A 20 27.93 5.24 10.60
CA CYS A 20 27.01 4.59 9.66
C CYS A 20 25.98 3.69 10.38
N GLN A 21 26.39 3.03 11.48
CA GLN A 21 25.52 2.12 12.22
C GLN A 21 24.56 2.85 13.18
N SER A 22 24.95 4.02 13.72
CA SER A 22 24.07 4.83 14.59
C SER A 22 22.96 5.55 13.80
N SER A 23 23.21 5.97 12.55
CA SER A 23 22.17 6.62 11.73
C SER A 23 21.05 5.67 11.31
N GLN A 24 21.33 4.38 11.11
CA GLN A 24 20.29 3.41 10.73
C GLN A 24 19.36 3.04 11.90
N SER A 25 19.87 2.91 13.12
CA SER A 25 19.05 2.59 14.30
C SER A 25 18.21 3.80 14.76
N LEU A 26 18.75 5.02 14.70
CA LEU A 26 18.01 6.25 15.04
C LEU A 26 16.85 6.55 14.08
N LEU A 27 17.02 6.31 12.78
CA LEU A 27 15.91 6.39 11.82
C LEU A 27 14.86 5.33 12.09
N SER A 28 15.24 4.09 12.42
CA SER A 28 14.25 3.07 12.77
C SER A 28 13.50 3.43 14.06
N GLU A 29 14.17 3.87 15.12
CA GLU A 29 13.54 4.21 16.41
C GLU A 29 12.58 5.41 16.28
N THR A 30 13.00 6.48 15.60
CA THR A 30 12.13 7.65 15.36
C THR A 30 10.95 7.33 14.45
N VAL A 31 11.15 6.50 13.42
CA VAL A 31 10.07 6.00 12.56
C VAL A 31 9.13 5.10 13.35
N PHE A 32 9.62 4.22 14.22
CA PHE A 32 8.77 3.38 15.06
C PHE A 32 7.92 4.18 16.04
N ASP A 33 8.45 5.24 16.65
CA ASP A 33 7.68 6.12 17.55
C ASP A 33 6.62 6.93 16.80
N CYS A 34 6.99 7.48 15.63
CA CYS A 34 6.05 8.15 14.74
C CYS A 34 4.94 7.20 14.30
N LEU A 35 5.29 6.01 13.80
CA LEU A 35 4.33 4.97 13.41
C LEU A 35 3.45 4.54 14.57
N LYS A 36 3.97 4.44 15.79
CA LYS A 36 3.19 4.08 16.98
C LYS A 36 2.20 5.18 17.38
N GLN A 37 2.56 6.44 17.20
CA GLN A 37 1.66 7.57 17.46
C GLN A 37 0.61 7.74 16.35
N TRP A 38 1.02 7.59 15.10
CA TRP A 38 0.11 7.50 13.95
C TRP A 38 -0.85 6.33 14.11
N ARG A 39 -0.37 5.13 14.46
CA ARG A 39 -1.22 3.96 14.71
C ARG A 39 -2.32 4.23 15.73
N ARG A 40 -2.04 4.94 16.82
CA ARG A 40 -3.06 5.29 17.82
C ARG A 40 -4.13 6.24 17.27
N ARG A 41 -3.73 7.23 16.46
CA ARG A 41 -4.67 8.15 15.83
C ARG A 41 -5.49 7.45 14.75
N LEU A 42 -4.83 6.65 13.92
CA LEU A 42 -5.47 5.84 12.88
C LEU A 42 -6.43 4.83 13.48
N GLN A 43 -6.08 4.18 14.58
CA GLN A 43 -6.97 3.26 15.27
C GLN A 43 -8.27 3.96 15.71
N SER A 44 -8.20 5.21 16.21
CA SER A 44 -9.39 5.96 16.58
C SER A 44 -10.26 6.39 15.39
N VAL A 45 -9.66 6.56 14.21
CA VAL A 45 -10.37 6.95 12.98
C VAL A 45 -11.00 5.73 12.31
N VAL A 46 -10.21 4.65 12.17
CA VAL A 46 -10.60 3.40 11.51
C VAL A 46 -11.65 2.63 12.33
N LEU A 47 -11.58 2.63 13.68
CA LEU A 47 -12.66 2.07 14.50
C LEU A 47 -13.93 2.93 14.53
N SER A 48 -13.92 4.12 13.93
CA SER A 48 -15.10 4.98 13.98
C SER A 48 -16.20 4.42 13.05
N PRO A 49 -17.43 4.21 13.54
CA PRO A 49 -18.52 3.67 12.71
C PRO A 49 -18.85 4.53 11.49
N ARG A 50 -18.51 5.83 11.54
CA ARG A 50 -18.71 6.76 10.42
C ARG A 50 -17.80 6.41 9.23
N PHE A 51 -16.61 5.91 9.52
CA PHE A 51 -15.64 5.52 8.50
C PHE A 51 -16.10 4.25 7.78
N ASP A 52 -16.59 3.26 8.54
CA ASP A 52 -17.16 2.03 7.97
C ASP A 52 -18.37 2.31 7.06
N TRP A 53 -19.28 3.19 7.47
CA TRP A 53 -20.41 3.60 6.62
C TRP A 53 -19.96 4.34 5.36
N GLY A 54 -18.93 5.19 5.47
CA GLY A 54 -18.37 5.90 4.31
C GLY A 54 -17.77 4.94 3.28
N PHE A 55 -17.02 3.94 3.73
CA PHE A 55 -16.42 2.96 2.82
C PHE A 55 -17.43 1.96 2.27
N GLY A 56 -18.43 1.55 3.06
CA GLY A 56 -19.56 0.79 2.53
C GLY A 56 -20.29 1.54 1.40
N PHE A 57 -20.43 2.86 1.52
CA PHE A 57 -20.98 3.70 0.46
C PHE A 57 -20.07 3.80 -0.77
N LEU A 58 -18.74 3.86 -0.58
CA LEU A 58 -17.77 3.85 -1.69
C LEU A 58 -17.81 2.52 -2.46
N VAL A 59 -17.93 1.38 -1.78
CA VAL A 59 -18.09 0.06 -2.43
C VAL A 59 -19.36 0.02 -3.26
N PHE A 60 -20.47 0.53 -2.70
CA PHE A 60 -21.73 0.62 -3.42
C PHE A 60 -21.62 1.50 -4.68
N LEU A 61 -20.98 2.67 -4.57
CA LEU A 61 -20.75 3.56 -5.70
C LEU A 61 -19.84 2.93 -6.76
N GLN A 62 -18.79 2.22 -6.36
CA GLN A 62 -17.89 1.52 -7.29
C GLN A 62 -18.67 0.49 -8.12
N GLY A 63 -19.56 -0.29 -7.49
CA GLY A 63 -20.43 -1.23 -8.20
C GLY A 63 -21.40 -0.54 -9.17
N LEU A 64 -21.92 0.64 -8.80
CA LEU A 64 -22.78 1.42 -9.69
C LEU A 64 -22.02 1.94 -10.91
N VAL A 65 -20.80 2.43 -10.72
CA VAL A 65 -19.94 2.89 -11.83
C VAL A 65 -19.63 1.73 -12.78
N ILE A 66 -19.25 0.57 -12.26
CA ILE A 66 -19.01 -0.64 -13.08
C ILE A 66 -20.28 -1.05 -13.85
N GLY A 67 -21.44 -0.98 -13.21
CA GLY A 67 -22.73 -1.28 -13.86
C GLY A 67 -23.03 -0.33 -15.02
N VAL A 68 -22.83 0.98 -14.82
CA VAL A 68 -23.00 1.99 -15.87
C VAL A 68 -21.98 1.81 -16.99
N GLN A 69 -20.71 1.57 -16.65
CA GLN A 69 -19.66 1.29 -17.63
C GLN A 69 -20.02 0.06 -18.47
N THR A 70 -20.47 -1.02 -17.84
CA THR A 70 -20.89 -2.26 -18.52
C THR A 70 -22.09 -2.02 -19.46
N ASP A 71 -23.11 -1.28 -19.01
CA ASP A 71 -24.27 -0.92 -19.88
C ASP A 71 -23.82 -0.04 -21.06
N HIS A 72 -22.87 0.86 -20.84
CA HIS A 72 -22.31 1.70 -21.90
C HIS A 72 -21.54 0.87 -22.93
N MET A 73 -20.65 -0.02 -22.48
CA MET A 73 -19.90 -0.93 -23.36
C MET A 73 -20.81 -1.93 -24.09
N ALA A 74 -21.92 -2.34 -23.49
CA ALA A 74 -22.90 -3.22 -24.12
C ALA A 74 -23.68 -2.52 -25.25
N ARG A 75 -23.93 -1.21 -25.14
CA ARG A 75 -24.65 -0.42 -26.15
C ARG A 75 -23.75 0.05 -27.29
N GLU A 76 -22.49 0.34 -27.00
CA GLU A 76 -21.50 0.81 -27.98
C GLU A 76 -20.21 -0.01 -27.89
N PRO A 77 -20.17 -1.23 -28.49
CA PRO A 77 -19.03 -2.15 -28.36
C PRO A 77 -17.72 -1.63 -28.98
N THR A 78 -17.80 -0.66 -29.89
CA THR A 78 -16.65 -0.05 -30.58
C THR A 78 -16.34 1.37 -30.09
N GLY A 79 -17.06 1.88 -29.09
CA GLY A 79 -16.76 3.15 -28.46
C GLY A 79 -15.58 2.99 -27.50
N ASP A 80 -14.56 3.82 -27.64
CA ASP A 80 -13.45 3.88 -26.67
C ASP A 80 -14.01 4.12 -25.26
N VAL A 81 -13.44 3.42 -24.27
CA VAL A 81 -13.83 3.60 -22.87
C VAL A 81 -13.60 5.07 -22.51
N PRO A 82 -14.63 5.82 -22.11
CA PRO A 82 -14.45 7.23 -21.76
C PRO A 82 -13.40 7.37 -20.66
N THR A 83 -12.44 8.28 -20.87
CA THR A 83 -11.33 8.55 -19.92
C THR A 83 -11.82 8.88 -18.51
N ALA A 84 -13.06 9.39 -18.38
CA ALA A 84 -13.72 9.63 -17.11
C ALA A 84 -13.91 8.34 -16.28
N PHE A 85 -14.29 7.21 -16.90
CA PHE A 85 -14.44 5.94 -16.19
C PHE A 85 -13.09 5.43 -15.69
N ARG A 86 -12.04 5.52 -16.53
CA ARG A 86 -10.68 5.13 -16.14
C ARG A 86 -10.16 5.96 -14.96
N ALA A 87 -10.42 7.26 -14.94
CA ALA A 87 -10.03 8.12 -13.82
C ALA A 87 -10.77 7.75 -12.51
N MET A 88 -12.05 7.36 -12.61
CA MET A 88 -12.81 6.87 -11.46
C MET A 88 -12.25 5.55 -10.94
N ASP A 89 -11.96 4.58 -11.81
CA ASP A 89 -11.41 3.28 -11.43
C ASP A 89 -10.09 3.42 -10.66
N ILE A 90 -9.17 4.26 -11.15
CA ILE A 90 -7.90 4.56 -10.46
C ILE A 90 -8.14 5.22 -9.11
N THR A 91 -9.10 6.15 -9.03
CA THR A 91 -9.42 6.87 -7.78
C THR A 91 -9.98 5.91 -6.73
N PHE A 92 -10.95 5.07 -7.10
CA PHE A 92 -11.50 4.06 -6.20
C PHE A 92 -10.45 3.03 -5.80
N CYS A 93 -9.61 2.58 -6.73
CA CYS A 93 -8.50 1.67 -6.45
C CYS A 93 -7.56 2.26 -5.39
N LEU A 94 -7.12 3.51 -5.55
CA LEU A 94 -6.24 4.18 -4.57
C LEU A 94 -6.90 4.34 -3.20
N LEU A 95 -8.20 4.69 -3.17
CA LEU A 95 -8.95 4.85 -1.93
C LEU A 95 -9.06 3.53 -1.15
N PHE A 96 -9.44 2.43 -1.82
CA PHE A 96 -9.53 1.12 -1.19
C PHE A 96 -8.16 0.57 -0.77
N ASN A 97 -7.12 0.79 -1.59
CA ASN A 97 -5.76 0.41 -1.21
C ASN A 97 -5.31 1.15 0.06
N ALA A 98 -5.49 2.46 0.09
CA ALA A 98 -5.09 3.29 1.22
C ALA A 98 -5.83 2.88 2.51
N GLU A 99 -7.13 2.63 2.42
CA GLU A 99 -7.95 2.16 3.53
C GLU A 99 -7.48 0.79 4.05
N LEU A 100 -7.31 -0.18 3.13
CA LEU A 100 -6.91 -1.53 3.48
C LEU A 100 -5.53 -1.54 4.15
N LEU A 101 -4.58 -0.77 3.61
CA LEU A 101 -3.28 -0.57 4.24
C LEU A 101 -3.43 0.01 5.64
N MET A 102 -4.27 1.02 5.82
CA MET A 102 -4.56 1.61 7.14
C MET A 102 -5.10 0.57 8.14
N ARG A 103 -6.08 -0.24 7.73
CA ARG A 103 -6.63 -1.33 8.54
C ARG A 103 -5.55 -2.37 8.87
N LEU A 104 -4.75 -2.77 7.89
CA LEU A 104 -3.67 -3.74 8.06
C LEU A 104 -2.60 -3.24 9.04
N PHE A 105 -2.19 -1.98 8.94
CA PHE A 105 -1.22 -1.35 9.86
C PHE A 105 -1.75 -1.24 11.31
N VAL A 106 -3.06 -1.02 11.48
CA VAL A 106 -3.69 -0.91 12.80
C VAL A 106 -3.89 -2.29 13.45
N PHE A 107 -4.47 -3.24 12.72
CA PHE A 107 -4.87 -4.54 13.27
C PHE A 107 -3.75 -5.61 13.22
N HIS A 108 -2.77 -5.48 12.31
CA HIS A 108 -1.67 -6.43 12.11
C HIS A 108 -2.13 -7.90 12.20
N LYS A 109 -1.88 -8.58 13.34
CA LYS A 109 -2.19 -9.99 13.57
C LYS A 109 -3.62 -10.24 14.08
N PHE A 110 -4.26 -9.24 14.68
CA PHE A 110 -5.65 -9.36 15.15
C PHE A 110 -6.65 -9.36 14.00
N PHE A 111 -6.21 -8.92 12.81
CA PHE A 111 -6.99 -8.95 11.57
C PHE A 111 -7.41 -10.37 11.16
N PHE A 112 -6.57 -11.37 11.47
CA PHE A 112 -6.79 -12.78 11.09
C PHE A 112 -7.44 -13.64 12.18
N ILE A 113 -7.60 -13.12 13.40
CA ILE A 113 -8.01 -13.91 14.58
C ILE A 113 -9.31 -13.38 15.23
N GLY A 114 -9.75 -12.15 14.92
CA GLY A 114 -11.02 -11.61 15.43
C GLY A 114 -12.26 -12.24 14.81
N ASP A 115 -13.43 -12.07 15.45
CA ASP A 115 -14.71 -12.63 14.97
C ASP A 115 -15.09 -12.19 13.55
N ASP A 116 -14.66 -10.99 13.13
CA ASP A 116 -14.93 -10.41 11.81
C ASP A 116 -13.84 -10.68 10.76
N TRP A 117 -12.91 -11.62 11.00
CA TRP A 117 -11.81 -11.93 10.08
C TRP A 117 -12.28 -12.26 8.65
N ARG A 118 -13.49 -12.80 8.51
CA ARG A 118 -14.10 -13.15 7.21
C ARG A 118 -14.40 -11.92 6.36
N TRP A 119 -14.93 -10.85 6.97
CA TRP A 119 -15.24 -9.60 6.30
C TRP A 119 -13.97 -8.87 5.88
N ASN A 120 -12.98 -8.89 6.75
CA ASN A 120 -11.65 -8.40 6.51
C ASN A 120 -10.94 -9.14 5.37
N LEU A 121 -11.11 -10.46 5.26
CA LEU A 121 -10.59 -11.26 4.15
C LEU A 121 -11.31 -10.95 2.83
N PHE A 122 -12.62 -10.72 2.88
CA PHE A 122 -13.40 -10.31 1.71
C PHE A 122 -12.87 -8.98 1.15
N ASP A 123 -12.60 -8.01 2.03
CA ASP A 123 -12.05 -6.71 1.64
C ASP A 123 -10.65 -6.84 0.99
N ILE A 124 -9.76 -7.67 1.56
CA ILE A 124 -8.47 -8.01 0.93
C ILE A 124 -8.68 -8.62 -0.46
N ALA A 125 -9.62 -9.55 -0.60
CA ALA A 125 -9.87 -10.22 -1.87
C ALA A 125 -10.38 -9.25 -2.94
N MET A 126 -11.29 -8.34 -2.57
CA MET A 126 -11.80 -7.29 -3.45
C MET A 126 -10.68 -6.39 -3.96
N VAL A 127 -9.82 -5.90 -3.05
CA VAL A 127 -8.67 -5.06 -3.43
C VAL A 127 -7.69 -5.85 -4.29
N ALA A 128 -7.40 -7.10 -3.96
CA ALA A 128 -6.50 -7.94 -4.75
C ALA A 128 -7.01 -8.14 -6.18
N LEU A 129 -8.31 -8.42 -6.37
CA LEU A 129 -8.92 -8.55 -7.70
C LEU A 129 -8.81 -7.25 -8.50
N GLN A 130 -9.12 -6.11 -7.88
CA GLN A 130 -9.01 -4.80 -8.53
C GLN A 130 -7.55 -4.50 -8.96
N ASN A 131 -6.57 -4.82 -8.12
CA ASN A 131 -5.16 -4.61 -8.46
C ASN A 131 -4.71 -5.53 -9.59
N VAL A 132 -5.16 -6.79 -9.63
CA VAL A 132 -4.81 -7.73 -10.71
C VAL A 132 -5.32 -7.22 -12.06
N GLU A 133 -6.56 -6.72 -12.11
CA GLU A 133 -7.13 -6.15 -13.33
C GLU A 133 -6.34 -4.92 -13.81
N GLU A 134 -6.01 -4.01 -12.89
CA GLU A 134 -5.24 -2.81 -13.22
C GLU A 134 -3.84 -3.15 -13.73
N ILE A 135 -3.14 -4.08 -13.06
CA ILE A 135 -1.81 -4.56 -13.46
C ILE A 135 -1.88 -5.24 -14.83
N THR A 136 -2.88 -6.10 -15.05
CA THR A 136 -3.05 -6.80 -16.33
C THR A 136 -3.25 -5.79 -17.47
N THR A 137 -4.06 -4.77 -17.23
CA THR A 137 -4.26 -3.68 -18.20
C THR A 137 -2.97 -2.91 -18.45
N ALA A 138 -2.21 -2.57 -17.40
CA ALA A 138 -0.94 -1.85 -17.53
C ALA A 138 0.11 -2.65 -18.29
N VAL A 139 0.23 -3.96 -18.04
CA VAL A 139 1.14 -4.86 -18.75
C VAL A 139 0.74 -5.01 -20.22
N ALA A 140 -0.56 -5.14 -20.51
CA ALA A 140 -1.05 -5.22 -21.89
C ALA A 140 -0.78 -3.94 -22.70
N MET A 141 -0.72 -2.78 -22.04
CA MET A 141 -0.29 -1.53 -22.68
C MET A 141 1.23 -1.52 -22.94
N HIS A 142 2.04 -1.99 -22.00
CA HIS A 142 3.50 -2.05 -22.15
C HIS A 142 3.95 -2.94 -23.32
N ASP A 143 3.23 -4.03 -23.61
CA ASP A 143 3.56 -4.91 -24.75
C ASP A 143 3.30 -4.27 -26.12
N ARG A 144 2.40 -3.28 -26.22
CA ARG A 144 2.10 -2.60 -27.49
C ARG A 144 3.24 -1.70 -27.94
N ASP A 145 3.88 -1.00 -27.02
CA ASP A 145 4.97 -0.07 -27.34
C ASP A 145 6.23 -0.79 -27.87
N GLY A 146 6.41 -2.08 -27.57
CA GLY A 146 7.55 -2.87 -28.02
C GLY A 146 7.41 -3.56 -29.39
N ASN A 147 6.19 -3.64 -29.94
CA ASN A 147 5.93 -4.36 -31.20
C ASN A 147 5.89 -3.45 -32.43
N ASP A 148 5.78 -2.14 -32.26
CA ASP A 148 5.71 -1.18 -33.38
C ASP A 148 7.09 -0.72 -33.91
N ASP A 149 8.19 -1.20 -33.29
CA ASP A 149 9.58 -0.89 -33.69
C ASP A 149 10.24 -1.95 -34.62
N GLY A 150 9.46 -2.92 -35.13
CA GLY A 150 9.94 -4.09 -35.90
C GLY A 150 9.67 -4.06 -37.40
#